data_AF-A0A349D1N7-F1
#
_entry.id   AF-A0A349D1N7-F1
#
_cell.length_a   1.000
_cell.length_b   1.000
_cell.length_c   1.000
_cell.angle_alpha   90.00
_cell.angle_beta   90.00
_cell.angle_gamma   90.00
#
_symmetry.space_group_name_H-M   'P 1'
#
loop_
_entity.id
_entity.type
_entity.pdbx_description
1 polymer ?
#
loop_
_entity_poly.entity_id
_entity_poly.type
_entity_poly.pdbx_seq_one_letter_code
_entity_poly.pdbx_strand_id
1 'polypeptide(L)'
;MLLSPLLFAGTLLASSSVFTSSTVIVDLPQLAVAQSSDEDECEANGWYGDETCDEGCPKPDPDCEKMGNFQGDTAADECEANGWYGDGMCDEDCPNVDPDCTGAEAEEDDPCVLYRSYNDGVCDDDCFQPDPDCASGGQSASSLAPAIVPMQRSSATAAIPACPNSSPVRCLNGTCVSKLVDCADQPSASAGSSAASQALSANDAQDDEILQAYVAQLKSQNTSITDVSFQDGILSVSAARSARILWMIAKDYVLTIHVQGTDISSSAPFWLFVASDDASSVISDVRSALAEQADAVAALPTDLMRAQFTLQVIDAVLRTQ
;
A
#
# COMPACT_ATOMS: atom_id res chain seq x y z
N MET A 1 -22.65 57.02 48.48
CA MET A 1 -22.53 55.62 48.00
C MET A 1 -21.90 55.66 46.62
N LEU A 2 -20.59 55.45 46.56
CA LEU A 2 -19.78 55.44 45.34
C LEU A 2 -19.52 53.97 45.00
N LEU A 3 -20.02 53.51 43.85
CA LEU A 3 -19.78 52.17 43.32
C LEU A 3 -18.61 52.26 42.33
N SER A 4 -17.48 51.65 42.70
CA SER A 4 -16.34 51.41 41.80
C SER A 4 -16.58 50.16 40.95
N PRO A 5 -16.22 50.17 39.65
CA PRO A 5 -16.23 48.96 38.84
C PRO A 5 -14.91 48.20 39.02
N LEU A 6 -15.02 46.92 39.39
CA LEU A 6 -13.93 45.95 39.39
C LEU A 6 -13.64 45.55 37.94
N LEU A 7 -12.50 46.00 37.41
CA LEU A 7 -11.87 45.49 36.20
C LEU A 7 -11.28 44.11 36.49
N PHE A 8 -11.89 43.05 35.96
CA PHE A 8 -11.29 41.73 35.90
C PHE A 8 -10.36 41.68 34.67
N ALA A 9 -9.05 41.81 34.91
CA ALA A 9 -8.03 41.46 33.94
C ALA A 9 -7.91 39.93 33.91
N GLY A 10 -8.55 39.30 32.92
CA GLY A 10 -8.40 37.88 32.65
C GLY A 10 -7.08 37.61 31.93
N THR A 11 -6.08 37.17 32.67
CA THR A 11 -4.80 36.70 32.13
C THR A 11 -5.01 35.36 31.44
N LEU A 12 -4.96 35.33 30.11
CA LEU A 12 -4.86 34.10 29.32
C LEU A 12 -3.52 33.43 29.63
N LEU A 13 -3.55 32.41 30.50
CA LEU A 13 -2.44 31.49 30.67
C LEU A 13 -2.35 30.63 29.41
N ALA A 14 -1.37 30.91 28.56
CA ALA A 14 -0.93 29.99 27.53
C ALA A 14 -0.39 28.73 28.24
N SER A 15 -1.17 27.64 28.21
CA SER A 15 -0.73 26.33 28.65
C SER A 15 0.34 25.83 27.69
N SER A 16 1.60 26.03 28.05
CA SER A 16 2.72 25.33 27.43
C SER A 16 2.65 23.86 27.84
N SER A 17 2.00 23.03 27.03
CA SER A 17 2.05 21.57 27.19
C SER A 17 3.48 21.10 26.87
N VAL A 18 4.25 20.80 27.91
CA VAL A 18 5.52 20.09 27.78
C VAL A 18 5.19 18.64 27.45
N PHE A 19 5.29 18.28 26.17
CA PHE A 19 5.21 16.88 25.75
C PHE A 19 6.55 16.21 26.04
N THR A 20 6.59 15.36 27.07
CA THR A 20 7.67 14.40 27.25
C THR A 20 7.49 13.30 26.21
N SER A 21 8.29 13.35 25.15
CA SER A 21 8.36 12.26 24.16
C SER A 21 9.01 11.06 24.83
N SER A 22 8.21 10.03 25.12
CA SER A 22 8.71 8.74 25.58
C SER A 22 8.98 7.87 24.36
N THR A 23 10.24 7.82 23.93
CA THR A 23 10.69 6.85 22.92
C THR A 23 10.65 5.47 23.56
N VAL A 24 9.64 4.67 23.20
CA VAL A 24 9.62 3.24 23.52
C VAL A 24 10.50 2.56 22.50
N ILE A 25 11.77 2.33 22.85
CA ILE A 25 12.64 1.43 22.11
C ILE A 25 12.09 0.03 22.40
N VAL A 26 11.33 -0.50 21.46
CA VAL A 26 10.99 -1.92 21.47
C VAL A 26 12.27 -2.63 21.06
N ASP A 27 13.04 -3.07 22.06
CA ASP A 27 14.11 -4.04 21.87
C ASP A 27 13.40 -5.33 21.44
N LEU A 28 13.22 -5.53 20.12
CA LEU A 28 12.73 -6.79 19.61
C LEU A 28 13.77 -7.83 20.02
N PRO A 29 13.41 -8.85 20.83
CA PRO A 29 14.33 -9.94 21.08
C PRO A 29 14.69 -10.48 19.72
N GLN A 30 16.00 -10.54 19.44
CA GLN A 30 16.61 -11.17 18.27
C GLN A 30 15.60 -12.13 17.66
N LEU A 31 14.91 -11.68 16.61
CA LEU A 31 14.21 -12.57 15.72
C LEU A 31 15.32 -13.52 15.32
N ALA A 32 15.27 -14.71 15.92
CA ALA A 32 16.02 -15.84 15.49
C ALA A 32 15.95 -15.76 13.98
N VAL A 33 17.12 -15.75 13.35
CA VAL A 33 17.26 -16.11 11.95
C VAL A 33 16.23 -17.21 11.75
N ALA A 34 15.10 -16.88 11.12
CA ALA A 34 14.27 -17.88 10.52
C ALA A 34 15.25 -18.44 9.51
N GLN A 35 15.91 -19.53 9.91
CA GLN A 35 16.65 -20.31 8.97
C GLN A 35 15.58 -20.56 7.92
N SER A 36 15.80 -19.98 6.74
CA SER A 36 15.17 -20.45 5.53
C SER A 36 15.61 -21.90 5.43
N SER A 37 14.89 -22.79 6.12
CA SER A 37 14.87 -24.21 5.84
C SER A 37 14.08 -24.34 4.55
N ASP A 38 14.64 -23.77 3.48
CA ASP A 38 14.36 -24.18 2.11
C ASP A 38 14.85 -25.63 1.89
N GLU A 39 15.49 -26.22 2.90
CA GLU A 39 15.66 -27.65 3.04
C GLU A 39 14.28 -28.29 3.27
N ASP A 40 13.73 -28.79 2.16
CA ASP A 40 12.59 -29.70 2.09
C ASP A 40 12.78 -30.85 3.09
N GLU A 41 12.18 -30.74 4.28
CA GLU A 41 12.32 -31.72 5.37
C GLU A 41 11.89 -33.12 4.91
N CYS A 42 10.95 -33.22 3.97
CA CYS A 42 10.54 -34.49 3.38
C CYS A 42 11.63 -35.11 2.50
N GLU A 43 12.39 -34.29 1.77
CA GLU A 43 13.55 -34.75 1.00
C GLU A 43 14.70 -35.14 1.94
N ALA A 44 14.91 -34.39 3.03
CA ALA A 44 15.95 -34.68 4.02
C ALA A 44 15.68 -35.98 4.81
N ASN A 45 14.41 -36.26 5.12
CA ASN A 45 14.00 -37.47 5.82
C ASN A 45 13.76 -38.67 4.88
N GLY A 46 13.76 -38.45 3.56
CA GLY A 46 13.55 -39.49 2.55
C GLY A 46 12.12 -40.01 2.51
N TRP A 47 11.13 -39.14 2.76
CA TRP A 47 9.70 -39.48 2.74
C TRP A 47 9.15 -39.60 1.31
N TYR A 48 9.70 -38.87 0.34
CA TYR A 48 9.33 -39.07 -1.07
C TYR A 48 9.77 -40.45 -1.58
N GLY A 49 8.82 -41.30 -1.96
CA GLY A 49 9.13 -42.61 -2.54
C GLY A 49 9.31 -43.73 -1.51
N ASP A 50 8.87 -43.53 -0.26
CA ASP A 50 8.99 -44.50 0.84
C ASP A 50 7.84 -45.52 0.93
N GLU A 51 6.91 -45.49 -0.02
CA GLU A 51 5.67 -46.28 -0.08
C GLU A 51 4.59 -45.87 0.94
N THR A 52 4.75 -44.73 1.62
CA THR A 52 3.75 -44.07 2.46
C THR A 52 3.33 -42.75 1.81
N CYS A 53 2.09 -42.30 2.04
CA CYS A 53 1.64 -40.99 1.56
C CYS A 53 1.80 -39.95 2.66
N ASP A 54 2.71 -39.00 2.50
CA ASP A 54 3.02 -37.94 3.47
C ASP A 54 2.39 -36.60 3.07
N GLU A 55 1.14 -36.40 3.50
CA GLU A 55 0.40 -35.16 3.34
C GLU A 55 0.99 -34.06 4.22
N GLY A 56 1.69 -33.10 3.62
CA GLY A 56 2.36 -32.01 4.34
C GLY A 56 3.73 -31.64 3.78
N CYS A 57 4.20 -32.40 2.80
CA CYS A 57 5.42 -32.08 2.07
C CYS A 57 5.22 -30.91 1.08
N PRO A 58 6.23 -30.04 0.90
CA PRO A 58 6.13 -28.91 -0.01
C PRO A 58 6.07 -29.33 -1.48
N LYS A 59 6.61 -30.51 -1.84
CA LYS A 59 6.38 -31.13 -3.16
C LYS A 59 5.30 -32.23 -3.03
N PRO A 60 4.48 -32.45 -4.08
CA PRO A 60 3.56 -33.58 -4.10
C PRO A 60 4.31 -34.90 -3.94
N ASP A 61 3.84 -35.75 -3.02
CA ASP A 61 4.43 -37.05 -2.77
C ASP A 61 3.97 -38.08 -3.83
N PRO A 62 4.91 -38.67 -4.62
CA PRO A 62 4.58 -39.62 -5.67
C PRO A 62 3.94 -40.93 -5.17
N ASP A 63 3.99 -41.24 -3.88
CA ASP A 63 3.34 -42.43 -3.33
C ASP A 63 1.86 -42.22 -3.02
N CYS A 64 1.42 -40.98 -2.83
CA CYS A 64 -0.01 -40.64 -2.72
C CYS A 64 -0.79 -40.99 -3.99
N GLU A 65 -0.21 -40.84 -5.17
CA GLU A 65 -0.83 -41.25 -6.44
C GLU A 65 -0.93 -42.77 -6.58
N LYS A 66 0.10 -43.50 -6.12
CA LYS A 66 0.16 -44.97 -6.26
C LYS A 66 -0.77 -45.68 -5.29
N MET A 67 -1.00 -45.10 -4.12
CA MET A 67 -1.84 -45.74 -3.11
C MET A 67 -3.31 -45.79 -3.52
N GLY A 68 -3.76 -44.99 -4.52
CA GLY A 68 -5.02 -45.19 -5.26
C GLY A 68 -6.28 -45.39 -4.39
N ASN A 69 -6.18 -45.07 -3.11
CA ASN A 69 -7.11 -45.46 -2.07
C ASN A 69 -7.25 -44.31 -1.07
N PHE A 70 -7.26 -43.09 -1.59
CA PHE A 70 -8.14 -42.10 -1.02
C PHE A 70 -9.56 -42.58 -1.31
N GLN A 71 -10.18 -43.18 -0.29
CA GLN A 71 -11.63 -43.27 -0.18
C GLN A 71 -12.22 -41.88 0.13
N GLY A 72 -11.78 -40.86 -0.61
CA GLY A 72 -12.57 -39.67 -0.88
C GLY A 72 -13.38 -40.01 -2.12
N ASP A 73 -14.70 -40.01 -1.98
CA ASP A 73 -15.65 -40.30 -3.06
C ASP A 73 -15.17 -39.72 -4.40
N THR A 74 -14.88 -40.61 -5.35
CA THR A 74 -14.95 -40.27 -6.78
C THR A 74 -16.42 -40.16 -7.16
N ALA A 75 -17.17 -39.31 -6.45
CA ALA A 75 -18.33 -38.68 -7.03
C ALA A 75 -17.79 -38.02 -8.29
N ALA A 76 -18.20 -38.53 -9.45
CA ALA A 76 -17.87 -37.91 -10.73
C ALA A 76 -18.12 -36.42 -10.56
N ASP A 77 -17.15 -35.59 -10.94
CA ASP A 77 -17.22 -34.14 -10.83
C ASP A 77 -18.56 -33.68 -11.44
N GLU A 78 -19.54 -33.39 -10.57
CA GLU A 78 -20.90 -33.11 -10.99
C GLU A 78 -20.93 -31.79 -11.77
N CYS A 79 -19.99 -30.89 -11.50
CA CYS A 79 -19.84 -29.63 -12.21
C CYS A 79 -19.29 -29.85 -13.62
N GLU A 80 -18.30 -30.73 -13.80
CA GLU A 80 -17.83 -31.11 -15.14
C GLU A 80 -18.91 -31.88 -15.90
N ALA A 81 -19.66 -32.76 -15.23
CA ALA A 81 -20.73 -33.54 -15.86
C ALA A 81 -21.92 -32.68 -16.32
N ASN A 82 -22.23 -31.59 -15.60
CA ASN A 82 -23.28 -30.65 -15.97
C ASN A 82 -22.79 -29.48 -16.84
N GLY A 83 -21.47 -29.34 -17.02
CA GLY A 83 -20.87 -28.28 -17.83
C GLY A 83 -20.97 -26.90 -17.18
N TRP A 84 -20.84 -26.84 -15.85
CA TRP A 84 -20.90 -25.60 -15.06
C TRP A 84 -19.58 -24.81 -15.13
N TYR A 85 -18.45 -25.49 -15.28
CA TYR A 85 -17.17 -24.81 -15.50
C TYR A 85 -17.13 -24.01 -16.81
N GLY A 86 -16.96 -22.69 -16.72
CA GLY A 86 -16.85 -21.81 -17.88
C GLY A 86 -18.19 -21.45 -18.52
N ASP A 87 -19.30 -21.57 -17.78
CA ASP A 87 -20.64 -21.22 -18.26
C ASP A 87 -20.99 -19.73 -18.07
N GLY A 88 -20.11 -18.98 -17.41
CA GLY A 88 -20.23 -17.55 -17.12
C GLY A 88 -20.95 -17.24 -15.81
N MET A 89 -21.28 -18.25 -14.98
CA MET A 89 -21.70 -18.10 -13.59
C MET A 89 -20.64 -18.69 -12.68
N CYS A 90 -20.47 -18.13 -11.48
CA CYS A 90 -19.55 -18.68 -10.48
C CYS A 90 -20.25 -19.75 -9.64
N ASP A 91 -19.83 -21.02 -9.78
CA ASP A 91 -20.33 -22.16 -9.02
C ASP A 91 -19.34 -22.57 -7.90
N GLU A 92 -19.42 -21.87 -6.77
CA GLU A 92 -18.50 -22.03 -5.62
C GLU A 92 -18.51 -23.43 -4.97
N ASP A 93 -19.59 -24.20 -5.16
CA ASP A 93 -19.78 -25.53 -4.55
C ASP A 93 -19.11 -26.67 -5.35
N CYS A 94 -18.37 -26.33 -6.40
CA CYS A 94 -17.70 -27.30 -7.27
C CYS A 94 -16.38 -27.85 -6.67
N PRO A 95 -16.07 -29.15 -6.88
CA PRO A 95 -14.89 -29.77 -6.29
C PRO A 95 -13.56 -29.24 -6.87
N ASN A 96 -13.52 -28.89 -8.16
CA ASN A 96 -12.46 -28.08 -8.75
C ASN A 96 -12.86 -26.60 -8.78
N VAL A 97 -11.89 -25.70 -8.66
CA VAL A 97 -12.10 -24.25 -8.74
C VAL A 97 -12.70 -23.88 -10.09
N ASP A 98 -13.84 -23.20 -10.06
CA ASP A 98 -14.50 -22.71 -11.25
C ASP A 98 -13.73 -21.52 -11.85
N PRO A 99 -13.30 -21.58 -13.13
CA PRO A 99 -12.65 -20.46 -13.80
C PRO A 99 -13.44 -19.16 -13.73
N ASP A 100 -14.78 -19.23 -13.71
CA ASP A 100 -15.64 -18.05 -13.65
C ASP A 100 -15.62 -17.37 -12.27
N CYS A 101 -15.27 -18.10 -11.20
CA CYS A 101 -15.09 -17.54 -9.86
C CYS A 101 -13.76 -16.81 -9.67
N THR A 102 -12.75 -17.08 -10.50
CA THR A 102 -11.41 -16.47 -10.34
C THR A 102 -11.35 -14.99 -10.75
N GLY A 103 -12.44 -14.43 -11.25
CA GLY A 103 -12.63 -13.00 -11.54
C GLY A 103 -13.79 -12.34 -10.79
N ALA A 104 -14.54 -13.07 -9.95
CA ALA A 104 -15.75 -12.53 -9.31
C ALA A 104 -15.46 -11.47 -8.23
N GLU A 105 -14.25 -11.42 -7.68
CA GLU A 105 -13.84 -10.28 -6.84
C GLU A 105 -13.55 -9.00 -7.64
N ALA A 106 -13.56 -9.05 -8.98
CA ALA A 106 -13.51 -7.87 -9.84
C ALA A 106 -14.90 -7.28 -10.14
N GLU A 107 -16.02 -7.88 -9.68
CA GLU A 107 -17.35 -7.33 -9.94
C GLU A 107 -17.61 -5.98 -9.25
N GLU A 108 -16.91 -5.66 -8.15
CA GLU A 108 -17.02 -4.33 -7.53
C GLU A 108 -16.11 -3.28 -8.17
N ASP A 109 -15.05 -3.69 -8.88
CA ASP A 109 -14.06 -2.78 -9.48
C ASP A 109 -14.19 -2.63 -11.01
N ASP A 110 -14.96 -3.50 -11.70
CA ASP A 110 -15.25 -3.30 -13.12
C ASP A 110 -16.43 -2.32 -13.30
N PRO A 111 -16.18 -1.08 -13.75
CA PRO A 111 -17.24 -0.11 -13.95
C PRO A 111 -18.30 -0.62 -14.92
N CYS A 112 -17.95 -1.48 -15.88
CA CYS A 112 -18.90 -1.97 -16.87
C CYS A 112 -19.81 -3.09 -16.36
N VAL A 113 -19.36 -3.90 -15.40
CA VAL A 113 -20.24 -4.82 -14.66
C VAL A 113 -21.21 -4.00 -13.79
N LEU A 114 -20.68 -3.01 -13.06
CA LEU A 114 -21.47 -2.16 -12.17
C LEU A 114 -22.58 -1.39 -12.90
N TYR A 115 -22.28 -0.84 -14.08
CA TYR A 115 -23.25 -0.09 -14.89
C TYR A 115 -24.04 -0.95 -15.88
N ARG A 116 -23.78 -2.26 -15.94
CA ARG A 116 -24.37 -3.20 -16.92
C ARG A 116 -24.17 -2.76 -18.37
N SER A 117 -22.97 -2.28 -18.66
CA SER A 117 -22.54 -1.80 -19.98
C SER A 117 -22.24 -2.93 -20.96
N TYR A 118 -21.91 -4.12 -20.48
CA TYR A 118 -21.68 -5.26 -21.36
C TYR A 118 -22.94 -5.70 -22.10
N ASN A 119 -22.85 -5.86 -23.43
CA ASN A 119 -23.95 -6.27 -24.31
C ASN A 119 -25.13 -5.28 -24.36
N ASP A 120 -24.89 -3.99 -24.12
CA ASP A 120 -25.93 -2.95 -24.19
C ASP A 120 -26.11 -2.37 -25.61
N GLY A 121 -25.25 -2.77 -26.56
CA GLY A 121 -25.23 -2.34 -27.95
C GLY A 121 -24.40 -1.07 -28.22
N VAL A 122 -23.75 -0.53 -27.19
CA VAL A 122 -22.78 0.57 -27.24
C VAL A 122 -21.40 -0.04 -27.00
N CYS A 123 -20.38 0.49 -27.67
CA CYS A 123 -19.02 0.03 -27.43
C CYS A 123 -18.39 0.88 -26.32
N ASP A 124 -18.13 0.25 -25.17
CA ASP A 124 -17.51 0.83 -23.99
C ASP A 124 -16.05 0.35 -23.85
N ASP A 125 -15.12 1.19 -24.32
CA ASP A 125 -13.68 0.85 -24.37
C ASP A 125 -12.97 0.95 -23.00
N ASP A 126 -13.64 1.48 -21.98
CA ASP A 126 -13.08 1.78 -20.65
C ASP A 126 -13.36 0.67 -19.60
N CYS A 127 -13.80 -0.51 -20.05
CA CYS A 127 -14.06 -1.66 -19.20
C CYS A 127 -12.78 -2.46 -18.89
N PHE A 128 -12.75 -3.21 -17.78
CA PHE A 128 -11.59 -4.06 -17.48
C PHE A 128 -11.52 -5.28 -18.40
N GLN A 129 -12.67 -5.86 -18.77
CA GLN A 129 -12.74 -6.89 -19.81
C GLN A 129 -13.17 -6.26 -21.16
N PRO A 130 -12.66 -6.75 -22.31
CA PRO A 130 -13.06 -6.25 -23.63
C PRO A 130 -14.57 -6.37 -23.84
N ASP A 131 -15.22 -5.26 -24.16
CA ASP A 131 -16.66 -5.23 -24.42
C ASP A 131 -17.02 -5.96 -25.74
N PRO A 132 -17.88 -7.01 -25.70
CA PRO A 132 -18.33 -7.74 -26.88
C PRO A 132 -18.98 -6.86 -27.97
N ASP A 133 -19.60 -5.73 -27.61
CA ASP A 133 -20.22 -4.82 -28.58
C ASP A 133 -19.18 -4.08 -29.43
N CYS A 134 -17.95 -3.92 -28.94
CA CYS A 134 -16.83 -3.32 -29.69
C CYS A 134 -16.34 -4.21 -30.83
N ALA A 135 -16.37 -5.53 -30.66
CA ALA A 135 -16.04 -6.46 -31.75
C ALA A 135 -17.10 -6.46 -32.87
N SER A 136 -18.32 -6.05 -32.54
CA SER A 136 -19.50 -6.09 -33.40
C SER A 136 -19.72 -4.80 -34.20
N GLY A 137 -18.89 -3.77 -33.97
CA GLY A 137 -19.05 -2.44 -34.56
C GLY A 137 -20.08 -1.57 -33.85
N GLY A 138 -20.25 -1.75 -32.53
CA GLY A 138 -21.04 -0.88 -31.67
C GLY A 138 -20.65 0.60 -31.80
N GLN A 139 -21.60 1.50 -31.54
CA GLN A 139 -21.32 2.94 -31.60
C GLN A 139 -20.46 3.31 -30.39
N SER A 140 -19.25 3.82 -30.62
CA SER A 140 -18.33 4.20 -29.55
C SER A 140 -18.88 5.42 -28.79
N ALA A 141 -18.98 5.31 -27.45
CA ALA A 141 -19.59 6.32 -26.57
C ALA A 141 -18.88 7.70 -26.61
N SER A 142 -17.63 7.74 -27.08
CA SER A 142 -16.81 8.96 -27.18
C SER A 142 -17.36 10.03 -28.15
N SER A 143 -18.38 9.75 -28.98
CA SER A 143 -18.90 10.73 -29.94
C SER A 143 -19.99 11.68 -29.41
N LEU A 144 -20.27 11.70 -28.10
CA LEU A 144 -21.42 12.41 -27.51
C LEU A 144 -21.08 13.51 -26.46
N ALA A 145 -19.91 14.14 -26.51
CA ALA A 145 -19.56 15.23 -25.58
C ALA A 145 -20.06 16.64 -26.04
N PRO A 146 -20.69 17.46 -25.17
CA PRO A 146 -21.11 18.83 -25.47
C PRO A 146 -20.01 19.88 -25.19
N ALA A 147 -19.93 20.91 -26.03
CA ALA A 147 -18.87 21.93 -26.04
C ALA A 147 -18.99 22.98 -24.92
N ILE A 148 -17.92 23.20 -24.13
CA ILE A 148 -17.76 24.33 -23.20
C ILE A 148 -16.35 24.96 -23.36
N VAL A 149 -16.31 26.30 -23.38
CA VAL A 149 -15.17 27.20 -23.70
C VAL A 149 -14.31 27.50 -22.45
N PRO A 150 -12.97 27.63 -22.52
CA PRO A 150 -12.15 28.01 -21.38
C PRO A 150 -11.73 29.50 -21.37
N MET A 151 -11.62 30.07 -20.16
CA MET A 151 -11.05 31.39 -19.85
C MET A 151 -9.71 31.23 -19.12
N GLN A 152 -8.68 31.96 -19.57
CA GLN A 152 -7.31 31.90 -19.06
C GLN A 152 -7.08 32.78 -17.82
N ARG A 153 -6.22 32.32 -16.90
CA ARG A 153 -5.37 33.18 -16.05
C ARG A 153 -4.03 32.50 -15.74
N SER A 154 -2.97 33.29 -15.87
CA SER A 154 -1.55 32.90 -15.79
C SER A 154 -0.96 33.09 -14.40
N SER A 155 -0.31 32.06 -13.88
CA SER A 155 0.81 32.10 -12.93
C SER A 155 1.65 30.84 -13.16
N ALA A 156 2.77 30.97 -13.86
CA ALA A 156 3.58 29.83 -14.32
C ALA A 156 4.66 29.47 -13.29
N THR A 157 4.28 28.72 -12.26
CA THR A 157 5.14 27.62 -11.82
C THR A 157 5.04 26.58 -12.93
N ALA A 158 6.16 26.13 -13.50
CA ALA A 158 6.12 25.09 -14.52
C ALA A 158 5.52 23.83 -13.88
N ALA A 159 4.21 23.65 -14.04
CA ALA A 159 3.50 22.49 -13.54
C ALA A 159 4.16 21.28 -14.21
N ILE A 160 4.80 20.44 -13.40
CA ILE A 160 5.30 19.16 -13.87
C ILE A 160 4.07 18.42 -14.38
N PRO A 161 3.99 18.07 -15.67
CA PRO A 161 2.80 17.44 -16.22
C PRO A 161 2.51 16.13 -15.48
N ALA A 162 1.24 15.85 -15.19
CA ALA A 162 0.87 14.54 -14.64
C ALA A 162 1.26 13.43 -15.64
N CYS A 163 1.56 12.24 -15.12
CA CYS A 163 1.74 11.08 -15.98
C CYS A 163 0.39 10.61 -16.55
N PRO A 164 0.34 10.02 -17.76
CA PRO A 164 -0.87 9.45 -18.31
C PRO A 164 -1.33 8.23 -17.49
N ASN A 165 -2.63 7.91 -17.53
CA ASN A 165 -3.21 6.80 -16.76
C ASN A 165 -2.58 5.43 -17.08
N SER A 166 -2.09 5.24 -18.29
CA SER A 166 -1.37 4.01 -18.70
C SER A 166 -0.01 3.84 -18.01
N SER A 167 0.50 4.87 -17.35
CA SER A 167 1.83 4.90 -16.75
C SER A 167 1.85 5.86 -15.55
N PRO A 168 1.09 5.60 -14.48
CA PRO A 168 0.78 6.60 -13.46
C PRO A 168 1.99 7.00 -12.59
N VAL A 169 3.08 6.23 -12.62
CA VAL A 169 4.26 6.43 -11.78
C VAL A 169 5.30 7.29 -12.49
N ARG A 170 5.70 8.42 -11.91
CA ARG A 170 6.77 9.29 -12.42
C ARG A 170 8.11 8.93 -11.78
N CYS A 171 9.06 8.45 -12.58
CA CYS A 171 10.43 8.19 -12.13
C CYS A 171 11.24 9.49 -11.94
N LEU A 172 12.36 9.43 -11.21
CA LEU A 172 13.24 10.58 -10.92
C LEU A 172 13.82 11.26 -12.17
N ASN A 173 14.04 10.50 -13.24
CA ASN A 173 14.47 11.02 -14.53
C ASN A 173 13.33 11.72 -15.32
N GLY A 174 12.12 11.78 -14.75
CA GLY A 174 10.95 12.40 -15.35
C GLY A 174 10.14 11.50 -16.30
N THR A 175 10.52 10.23 -16.50
CA THR A 175 9.73 9.28 -17.29
C THR A 175 8.51 8.78 -16.52
N CYS A 176 7.46 8.43 -17.24
CA CYS A 176 6.25 7.84 -16.67
C CYS A 176 6.26 6.34 -16.96
N VAL A 177 6.02 5.50 -15.96
CA VAL A 177 6.00 4.03 -16.06
C VAL A 177 4.74 3.43 -15.42
N SER A 178 4.40 2.21 -15.82
CA SER A 178 3.26 1.45 -15.30
C SER A 178 3.45 1.01 -13.85
N LYS A 179 4.65 0.53 -13.51
CA LYS A 179 4.97 0.02 -12.17
C LYS A 179 6.25 0.69 -11.65
N LEU A 180 6.34 0.91 -10.35
CA LEU A 180 7.51 1.58 -9.75
C LEU A 180 8.82 0.81 -9.97
N VAL A 181 8.77 -0.52 -10.03
CA VAL A 181 9.92 -1.38 -10.33
C VAL A 181 10.54 -1.04 -11.70
N ASP A 182 9.73 -0.60 -12.66
CA ASP A 182 10.19 -0.24 -14.00
C ASP A 182 11.07 1.03 -14.00
N CYS A 183 11.07 1.80 -12.90
CA CYS A 183 11.99 2.93 -12.72
C CYS A 183 13.44 2.50 -12.45
N ALA A 184 13.67 1.28 -11.94
CA ALA A 184 15.00 0.79 -11.58
C ALA A 184 15.82 0.34 -12.80
N ASP A 185 15.16 -0.13 -13.85
CA ASP A 185 15.80 -0.66 -15.07
C ASP A 185 16.22 0.42 -16.08
N GLN A 186 15.99 1.71 -15.78
CA GLN A 186 16.37 2.78 -16.69
C GLN A 186 17.89 3.04 -16.63
N PRO A 187 18.61 3.03 -17.78
CA PRO A 187 20.05 3.19 -17.80
C PRO A 187 20.44 4.59 -17.30
N SER A 188 21.02 4.62 -16.08
CA SER A 188 21.66 5.81 -15.53
C SER A 188 22.77 6.27 -16.46
N ALA A 189 22.72 7.53 -16.89
CA ALA A 189 23.79 8.14 -17.67
C ALA A 189 25.13 8.02 -16.91
N SER A 190 26.07 7.24 -17.46
CA SER A 190 27.32 6.85 -16.83
C SER A 190 28.26 8.04 -16.58
N ALA A 191 28.57 8.34 -15.30
CA ALA A 191 29.68 9.21 -14.90
C ALA A 191 30.77 8.37 -14.20
N GLY A 192 32.03 8.57 -14.65
CA GLY A 192 33.18 7.71 -14.37
C GLY A 192 33.69 7.67 -12.93
N SER A 193 34.19 6.49 -12.57
CA SER A 193 34.63 6.06 -11.24
C SER A 193 36.04 6.55 -10.88
N SER A 194 36.15 7.74 -10.29
CA SER A 194 37.24 8.09 -9.37
C SER A 194 36.93 9.28 -8.43
N ALA A 195 35.68 9.76 -8.43
CA ALA A 195 35.19 10.84 -7.56
C ALA A 195 34.28 10.35 -6.41
N ALA A 196 34.23 9.03 -6.16
CA ALA A 196 33.22 8.40 -5.31
C ALA A 196 33.24 8.89 -3.85
N SER A 197 34.38 9.33 -3.31
CA SER A 197 34.46 9.78 -1.90
C SER A 197 34.14 11.25 -1.68
N GLN A 198 34.15 12.09 -2.73
CA GLN A 198 33.71 13.50 -2.66
C GLN A 198 32.29 13.70 -3.25
N ALA A 199 31.80 12.75 -4.05
CA ALA A 199 30.43 12.76 -4.58
C ALA A 199 29.38 12.32 -3.55
N LEU A 200 29.72 11.48 -2.56
CA LEU A 200 28.76 11.09 -1.51
C LEU A 200 28.25 12.32 -0.73
N SER A 201 29.15 13.21 -0.27
CA SER A 201 28.75 14.41 0.49
C SER A 201 27.98 15.46 -0.32
N ALA A 202 28.04 15.41 -1.65
CA ALA A 202 27.30 16.31 -2.52
C ALA A 202 25.89 15.78 -2.84
N ASN A 203 25.72 14.45 -2.84
CA ASN A 203 24.42 13.81 -3.02
C ASN A 203 23.54 13.97 -1.78
N ASP A 204 24.11 13.91 -0.57
CA ASP A 204 23.34 14.04 0.68
C ASP A 204 22.50 15.33 0.73
N ALA A 205 23.07 16.47 0.31
CA ALA A 205 22.37 17.74 0.31
C ALA A 205 21.27 17.83 -0.77
N GLN A 206 21.45 17.14 -1.90
CA GLN A 206 20.46 17.10 -2.98
C GLN A 206 19.33 16.13 -2.64
N ASP A 207 19.65 15.01 -2.00
CA ASP A 207 18.68 14.03 -1.52
C ASP A 207 17.80 14.63 -0.42
N ASP A 208 18.38 15.45 0.47
CA ASP A 208 17.63 16.24 1.45
C ASP A 208 16.64 17.21 0.77
N GLU A 209 17.05 17.92 -0.28
CA GLU A 209 16.16 18.84 -1.01
C GLU A 209 15.00 18.10 -1.70
N ILE A 210 15.29 16.95 -2.32
CA ILE A 210 14.28 16.09 -2.96
C ILE A 210 13.30 15.54 -1.92
N LEU A 211 13.81 15.06 -0.78
CA LEU A 211 12.98 14.55 0.30
C LEU A 211 12.09 15.65 0.89
N GLN A 212 12.64 16.85 1.11
CA GLN A 212 11.87 18.00 1.59
C GLN A 212 10.77 18.42 0.61
N ALA A 213 11.05 18.42 -0.70
CA ALA A 213 10.05 18.70 -1.73
C ALA A 213 8.92 17.65 -1.71
N TYR A 214 9.27 16.37 -1.57
CA TYR A 214 8.31 15.28 -1.47
C TYR A 214 7.46 15.36 -0.20
N VAL A 215 8.08 15.65 0.95
CA VAL A 215 7.39 15.88 2.22
C VAL A 215 6.41 17.05 2.11
N ALA A 216 6.81 18.15 1.47
CA ALA A 216 5.92 19.28 1.25
C ALA A 216 4.71 18.90 0.39
N GLN A 217 4.91 18.07 -0.64
CA GLN A 217 3.84 17.53 -1.45
C GLN A 217 2.90 16.63 -0.63
N LEU A 218 3.42 15.70 0.17
CA LEU A 218 2.62 14.85 1.05
C LEU A 218 1.79 15.66 2.04
N LYS A 219 2.39 16.65 2.71
CA LYS A 219 1.66 17.55 3.62
C LYS A 219 0.55 18.34 2.92
N SER A 220 0.72 18.64 1.63
CA SER A 220 -0.32 19.32 0.84
C SER A 220 -1.50 18.40 0.46
N GLN A 221 -1.24 17.10 0.33
CA GLN A 221 -2.25 16.10 -0.03
C GLN A 221 -2.97 15.53 1.20
N ASN A 222 -2.25 15.38 2.32
CA ASN A 222 -2.77 14.81 3.55
C ASN A 222 -2.51 15.76 4.73
N THR A 223 -3.56 16.49 5.13
CA THR A 223 -3.50 17.45 6.23
C THR A 223 -3.34 16.79 7.60
N SER A 224 -3.48 15.46 7.70
CA SER A 224 -3.17 14.74 8.93
C SER A 224 -1.67 14.68 9.18
N ILE A 225 -0.81 14.72 8.15
CA ILE A 225 0.65 14.67 8.34
C ILE A 225 1.14 16.05 8.83
N THR A 226 1.59 16.12 10.08
CA THR A 226 2.08 17.37 10.69
C THR A 226 3.57 17.55 10.49
N ASP A 227 4.34 16.48 10.60
CA ASP A 227 5.78 16.54 10.46
C ASP A 227 6.40 15.29 9.82
N VAL A 228 7.50 15.50 9.09
CA VAL A 228 8.33 14.41 8.58
C VAL A 228 9.78 14.86 8.72
N SER A 229 10.60 14.07 9.40
CA SER A 229 12.03 14.32 9.53
C SER A 229 12.83 13.06 9.25
N PHE A 230 14.03 13.23 8.71
CA PHE A 230 14.98 12.17 8.47
C PHE A 230 16.28 12.54 9.19
N GLN A 231 16.64 11.79 10.22
CA GLN A 231 17.87 12.02 10.99
C GLN A 231 18.52 10.68 11.29
N ASP A 232 19.83 10.59 11.05
CA ASP A 232 20.64 9.40 11.33
C ASP A 232 20.08 8.09 10.73
N GLY A 233 19.48 8.17 9.53
CA GLY A 233 18.87 7.03 8.86
C GLY A 233 17.49 6.63 9.40
N ILE A 234 16.92 7.43 10.31
CA ILE A 234 15.60 7.21 10.90
C ILE A 234 14.60 8.17 10.26
N LEU A 235 13.61 7.61 9.58
CA LEU A 235 12.45 8.36 9.09
C LEU A 235 11.44 8.49 10.21
N SER A 236 11.14 9.72 10.62
CA SER A 236 10.14 10.03 11.64
C SER A 236 8.96 10.75 11.00
N VAL A 237 7.79 10.12 11.01
CA VAL A 237 6.53 10.67 10.47
C VAL A 237 5.59 10.97 11.62
N SER A 238 5.15 12.22 11.75
CA SER A 238 4.16 12.65 12.73
C SER A 238 2.84 12.96 12.04
N ALA A 239 1.76 12.33 12.50
CA ALA A 239 0.41 12.56 12.00
C ALA A 239 -0.54 12.98 13.13
N ALA A 240 -1.25 14.09 12.94
CA ALA A 240 -2.37 14.51 13.78
C ALA A 240 -3.60 13.65 13.50
N ARG A 241 -4.17 13.09 14.55
CA ARG A 241 -5.39 12.29 14.52
C ARG A 241 -6.33 12.74 15.61
N SER A 242 -7.63 12.65 15.35
CA SER A 242 -8.66 13.00 16.33
C SER A 242 -9.30 11.72 16.85
N ALA A 243 -9.04 11.38 18.12
CA ALA A 243 -9.71 10.25 18.77
C ALA A 243 -11.01 10.71 19.44
N ARG A 244 -12.07 9.89 19.34
CA ARG A 244 -13.31 10.08 20.10
C ARG A 244 -13.30 9.21 21.35
N ILE A 245 -13.17 9.82 22.51
CA ILE A 245 -13.26 9.11 23.79
C ILE A 245 -14.69 9.23 24.30
N LEU A 246 -15.45 8.12 24.29
CA LEU A 246 -16.79 8.00 24.90
C LEU A 246 -17.66 9.26 24.78
N TRP A 247 -18.34 9.44 23.64
CA TRP A 247 -19.31 10.53 23.39
C TRP A 247 -18.84 11.97 23.71
N MET A 248 -17.56 12.16 24.04
CA MET A 248 -16.98 13.43 24.44
C MET A 248 -15.79 13.80 23.55
N ILE A 249 -15.67 15.12 23.40
CA ILE A 249 -14.69 15.95 22.69
C ILE A 249 -13.55 15.17 22.04
N ALA A 250 -13.50 15.25 20.71
CA ALA A 250 -12.37 14.78 19.92
C ALA A 250 -11.09 15.43 20.44
N LYS A 251 -10.12 14.62 20.84
CA LYS A 251 -8.78 15.10 21.19
C LYS A 251 -7.84 14.80 20.04
N ASP A 252 -7.18 15.85 19.59
CA ASP A 252 -6.09 15.72 18.64
C ASP A 252 -4.87 15.14 19.36
N TYR A 253 -4.28 14.10 18.79
CA TYR A 253 -3.02 13.52 19.21
C TYR A 253 -2.08 13.42 18.01
N VAL A 254 -0.78 13.40 18.29
CA VAL A 254 0.25 13.19 17.27
C VAL A 254 0.77 11.77 17.42
N LEU A 255 0.60 10.96 16.38
CA LEU A 255 1.24 9.65 16.25
C LEU A 255 2.58 9.87 15.55
N THR A 256 3.68 9.55 16.23
CA THR A 256 5.01 9.59 15.61
C THR A 256 5.46 8.16 15.33
N ILE A 257 5.69 7.86 14.05
CA ILE A 257 6.19 6.57 13.55
C ILE A 257 7.65 6.76 13.20
N HIS A 258 8.53 5.94 13.77
CA HIS A 258 9.95 5.89 13.46
C HIS A 258 10.24 4.62 12.68
N VAL A 259 10.82 4.78 11.49
CA VAL A 259 11.23 3.66 10.63
C VAL A 259 12.75 3.68 10.51
N GLN A 260 13.39 2.57 10.86
CA GLN A 260 14.83 2.37 10.74
C GLN A 260 15.09 1.01 10.08
N GLY A 261 15.45 1.01 8.79
CA GLY A 261 15.57 -0.23 8.03
C GLY A 261 14.21 -0.94 7.93
N THR A 262 14.13 -2.17 8.43
CA THR A 262 12.89 -2.95 8.54
C THR A 262 12.16 -2.77 9.86
N ASP A 263 12.78 -2.09 10.84
CA ASP A 263 12.22 -1.93 12.17
C ASP A 263 11.30 -0.71 12.21
N ILE A 264 10.07 -0.92 12.69
CA ILE A 264 9.06 0.12 12.87
C ILE A 264 8.78 0.25 14.36
N SER A 265 9.08 1.42 14.93
CA SER A 265 8.65 1.79 16.26
C SER A 265 7.68 2.97 16.18
N SER A 266 6.83 3.11 17.19
CA SER A 266 5.93 4.26 17.28
C SER A 266 5.94 4.81 18.70
N SER A 267 5.75 6.12 18.79
CA SER A 267 5.49 6.78 20.06
C SER A 267 4.14 7.49 19.97
N ALA A 268 3.29 7.22 20.95
CA ALA A 268 2.03 7.89 21.18
C ALA A 268 1.95 8.26 22.66
N PRO A 269 1.27 9.35 23.03
CA PRO A 269 1.15 9.72 24.43
C PRO A 269 0.37 8.65 25.21
N PHE A 270 0.87 8.28 26.40
CA PHE A 270 0.39 7.14 27.18
C PHE A 270 -1.13 7.13 27.49
N TRP A 271 -1.77 8.30 27.51
CA TRP A 271 -3.20 8.44 27.78
C TRP A 271 -4.10 7.97 26.62
N LEU A 272 -3.53 7.73 25.43
CA LEU A 272 -4.23 7.19 24.27
C LEU A 272 -4.46 5.67 24.39
N PHE A 273 -3.51 4.93 24.97
CA PHE A 273 -3.61 3.48 25.20
C PHE A 273 -4.72 3.09 26.19
N VAL A 274 -5.25 4.06 26.94
CA VAL A 274 -6.31 3.84 27.93
C VAL A 274 -7.70 4.13 27.34
N ALA A 275 -7.78 4.71 26.14
CA ALA A 275 -9.02 5.33 25.65
C ALA A 275 -9.37 5.07 24.17
N SER A 276 -8.46 4.51 23.35
CA SER A 276 -8.70 4.35 21.91
C SER A 276 -8.06 3.06 21.39
N ASP A 277 -8.90 2.16 20.88
CA ASP A 277 -8.48 0.96 20.15
C ASP A 277 -7.82 1.30 18.77
N ASP A 278 -7.99 2.55 18.29
CA ASP A 278 -7.55 2.99 16.96
C ASP A 278 -6.02 3.08 16.82
N ALA A 279 -5.30 3.45 17.88
CA ALA A 279 -3.85 3.61 17.76
C ALA A 279 -3.16 2.26 17.48
N SER A 280 -3.57 1.22 18.21
CA SER A 280 -3.12 -0.15 17.97
C SER A 280 -3.53 -0.66 16.58
N SER A 281 -4.75 -0.34 16.13
CA SER A 281 -5.21 -0.70 14.78
C SER A 281 -4.33 -0.04 13.72
N VAL A 282 -4.16 1.29 13.76
CA VAL A 282 -3.36 2.02 12.77
C VAL A 282 -1.91 1.53 12.75
N ILE A 283 -1.30 1.28 13.92
CA ILE A 283 0.06 0.74 13.98
C ILE A 283 0.11 -0.69 13.40
N SER A 284 -0.90 -1.51 13.70
CA SER A 284 -1.02 -2.87 13.15
C SER A 284 -1.16 -2.83 11.63
N ASP A 285 -1.99 -1.94 11.09
CA ASP A 285 -2.26 -1.82 9.66
C ASP A 285 -1.03 -1.28 8.93
N VAL A 286 -0.35 -0.26 9.47
CA VAL A 286 0.91 0.24 8.91
C VAL A 286 1.97 -0.85 8.91
N ARG A 287 2.06 -1.64 9.99
CA ARG A 287 3.01 -2.75 10.08
C ARG A 287 2.66 -3.85 9.07
N SER A 288 1.39 -4.21 8.94
CA SER A 288 0.93 -5.24 8.01
C SER A 288 1.20 -4.82 6.56
N ALA A 289 0.87 -3.59 6.20
CA ALA A 289 1.11 -3.05 4.86
C ALA A 289 2.61 -2.96 4.53
N LEU A 290 3.45 -2.57 5.49
CA LEU A 290 4.91 -2.55 5.28
C LEU A 290 5.51 -3.96 5.22
N ALA A 291 4.96 -4.92 5.97
CA ALA A 291 5.41 -6.32 5.92
C ALA A 291 5.07 -6.96 4.57
N GLU A 292 3.87 -6.70 4.03
CA GLU A 292 3.46 -7.15 2.69
C GLU A 292 4.39 -6.61 1.60
N GLN A 293 4.91 -5.40 1.79
CA GLN A 293 5.80 -4.74 0.83
C GLN A 293 7.29 -4.87 1.18
N ALA A 294 7.68 -5.73 2.14
CA ALA A 294 9.04 -5.78 2.66
C ALA A 294 10.07 -6.11 1.57
N ASP A 295 9.75 -7.06 0.68
CA ASP A 295 10.62 -7.44 -0.45
C ASP A 295 10.77 -6.30 -1.46
N ALA A 296 9.68 -5.57 -1.73
CA ALA A 296 9.69 -4.41 -2.61
C ALA A 296 10.57 -3.28 -2.04
N VAL A 297 10.48 -3.02 -0.73
CA VAL A 297 11.33 -2.03 -0.04
C VAL A 297 12.80 -2.47 -0.06
N ALA A 298 13.08 -3.74 0.22
CA ALA A 298 14.44 -4.27 0.25
C ALA A 298 15.13 -4.18 -1.13
N ALA A 299 14.36 -4.37 -2.21
CA ALA A 299 14.83 -4.28 -3.59
C ALA A 299 15.20 -2.85 -4.04
N LEU A 300 14.79 -1.80 -3.31
CA LEU A 300 15.09 -0.42 -3.70
C LEU A 300 16.57 -0.08 -3.47
N PRO A 301 17.23 0.56 -4.46
CA PRO A 301 18.70 0.72 -4.48
C PRO A 301 19.22 1.84 -3.58
N THR A 302 18.38 2.77 -3.15
CA THR A 302 18.79 3.94 -2.35
C THR A 302 17.88 4.15 -1.14
N ASP A 303 18.44 4.70 -0.07
CA ASP A 303 17.69 5.03 1.15
C ASP A 303 16.61 6.08 0.88
N LEU A 304 16.85 7.01 -0.05
CA LEU A 304 15.84 7.98 -0.50
C LEU A 304 14.61 7.29 -1.12
N MET A 305 14.82 6.30 -2.00
CA MET A 305 13.72 5.55 -2.61
C MET A 305 12.96 4.74 -1.55
N ARG A 306 13.67 4.11 -0.61
CA ARG A 306 13.07 3.38 0.52
C ARG A 306 12.22 4.30 1.39
N ALA A 307 12.72 5.49 1.71
CA ALA A 307 11.99 6.49 2.49
C ALA A 307 10.74 6.97 1.75
N GLN A 308 10.85 7.27 0.45
CA GLN A 308 9.70 7.67 -0.37
C GLN A 308 8.63 6.59 -0.44
N PHE A 309 9.02 5.33 -0.69
CA PHE A 309 8.07 4.22 -0.73
C PHE A 309 7.40 4.00 0.63
N THR A 310 8.18 4.00 1.72
CA THR A 310 7.66 3.87 3.08
C THR A 310 6.63 4.96 3.38
N LEU A 311 6.90 6.21 2.98
CA LEU A 311 5.96 7.32 3.13
C LEU A 311 4.67 7.12 2.32
N GLN A 312 4.75 6.53 1.12
CA GLN A 312 3.56 6.21 0.31
C GLN A 312 2.67 5.16 0.99
N VAL A 313 3.28 4.10 1.52
CA VAL A 313 2.53 3.05 2.24
C VAL A 313 1.87 3.63 3.49
N ILE A 314 2.61 4.44 4.27
CA ILE A 314 2.04 5.11 5.45
C ILE A 314 0.89 6.04 5.04
N ASP A 315 1.05 6.87 4.00
CA ASP A 315 -0.01 7.76 3.54
C ASP A 315 -1.26 6.98 3.08
N ALA A 316 -1.08 5.87 2.37
CA ALA A 316 -2.19 5.01 1.91
C ALA A 316 -2.99 4.45 3.09
N VAL A 317 -2.31 3.85 4.09
CA VAL A 317 -2.96 3.35 5.31
C VAL A 317 -3.62 4.48 6.09
N LEU A 318 -3.01 5.66 6.14
CA LEU A 318 -3.60 6.80 6.81
C LEU A 318 -4.86 7.33 6.08
N ARG A 319 -5.05 7.08 4.78
CA ARG A 319 -6.25 7.52 4.06
C ARG A 319 -7.45 6.58 4.21
N THR A 320 -7.21 5.30 4.50
CA THR A 320 -8.29 4.30 4.68
C THR A 320 -8.92 4.34 6.07
N GLN A 321 -8.30 5.08 7.01
CA GLN A 321 -8.67 5.26 8.42
C GLN A 321 -9.27 6.65 8.67
#